data_AF-A0A7D5N7T6-F1
#
_entry.id   AF-A0A7D5N7T6-F1
#
_cell.length_a   1.000
_cell.length_b   1.000
_cell.length_c   1.000
_cell.angle_alpha   90.00
_cell.angle_beta   90.00
_cell.angle_gamma   90.00
#
_symmetry.space_group_name_H-M   'P 1'
#
loop_
_entity.id
_entity.type
_entity.pdbx_description
1 polymer ?
#
loop_
_entity_poly.entity_id
_entity_poly.type
_entity_poly.pdbx_seq_one_letter_code
_entity_poly.pdbx_strand_id
1 'polypeptide(L)'
;MLSAILLSGLLYWLLSRRQQTDKTDFIDQLSKTKSSIEESLVKEFGKQTELMDSQLHLIEQQKTTLQATPNAEPDHSLALKVASEINLIERNINLMDSKTKGLKQLQASVGKLKDNLSANGYEMPELLGKQFHQGMKVIVTSSIPDENLEKGSEIISKILIPQVNYNDKMIQTAQIEVSVGY
;
A
#
# COMPACT_ATOMS: atom_id res chain seq x y z
N MET A 1 -36.32 -42.85 30.42
CA MET A 1 -36.02 -41.41 30.63
C MET A 1 -34.52 -41.15 30.75
N LEU A 2 -33.79 -41.74 31.71
CA LEU A 2 -32.33 -41.50 31.84
C LEU A 2 -31.48 -41.86 30.61
N SER A 3 -31.73 -43.00 29.95
CA SER A 3 -30.93 -43.42 28.79
C SER A 3 -31.06 -42.47 27.59
N ALA A 4 -32.23 -41.84 27.41
CA ALA A 4 -32.44 -40.86 26.35
C ALA A 4 -31.70 -39.53 26.62
N ILE A 5 -31.58 -39.14 27.90
CA ILE A 5 -30.84 -37.94 28.33
C ILE A 5 -29.33 -38.15 28.16
N LEU A 6 -28.83 -39.35 28.47
CA LEU A 6 -27.43 -39.71 28.23
C LEU A 6 -27.08 -39.72 26.73
N LEU A 7 -27.96 -40.27 25.89
CA LEU A 7 -27.77 -40.26 24.44
C LEU A 7 -27.79 -38.85 23.86
N SER A 8 -28.72 -37.99 24.30
CA SER A 8 -28.80 -36.62 23.82
C SER A 8 -27.58 -35.78 24.26
N GLY A 9 -27.08 -35.98 25.48
CA GLY A 9 -25.84 -35.37 25.95
C GLY A 9 -24.60 -35.80 25.16
N LEU A 10 -24.49 -37.10 24.85
CA LEU A 10 -23.40 -37.64 24.04
C LEU A 10 -23.45 -37.13 22.60
N LEU A 11 -24.64 -37.07 22.00
CA LEU A 11 -24.86 -36.48 20.67
C LEU A 11 -24.52 -34.99 20.64
N TYR A 12 -24.97 -34.23 21.64
CA TYR A 12 -24.65 -32.81 21.76
C TYR A 12 -23.14 -32.59 21.91
N TRP A 13 -22.46 -33.39 22.73
CA TRP A 13 -21.00 -33.31 22.89
C TRP A 13 -20.26 -33.62 21.59
N LEU A 14 -20.65 -34.67 20.86
CA LEU A 14 -20.05 -35.00 19.55
C LEU A 14 -20.27 -33.89 18.51
N LEU A 15 -21.49 -33.35 18.43
CA LEU A 15 -21.83 -32.26 17.49
C LEU A 15 -21.12 -30.95 17.85
N SER A 16 -21.04 -30.61 19.14
CA SER A 16 -20.33 -29.43 19.62
C SER A 16 -18.83 -29.53 19.31
N ARG A 17 -18.23 -30.72 19.55
CA ARG A 17 -16.82 -30.98 19.23
C ARG A 17 -16.55 -30.87 17.73
N ARG A 18 -17.45 -31.39 16.88
CA ARG A 18 -17.35 -31.31 15.41
C ARG A 18 -17.46 -29.88 14.89
N GLN A 19 -18.40 -29.09 15.40
CA GLN A 19 -18.54 -27.69 15.00
C GLN A 19 -17.30 -26.85 15.34
N GLN A 20 -16.66 -27.11 16.48
CA GLN A 20 -15.43 -26.39 16.85
C GLN A 20 -14.25 -26.78 15.93
N THR A 21 -14.13 -28.05 15.55
CA THR A 21 -13.11 -28.47 14.57
C THR A 21 -13.37 -27.88 13.18
N ASP A 22 -14.62 -27.87 12.70
CA ASP A 22 -14.96 -27.34 11.38
C ASP A 22 -14.71 -25.82 11.30
N LYS A 23 -15.03 -25.07 12.36
CA LYS A 23 -14.71 -23.64 12.45
C LYS A 23 -13.21 -23.38 12.44
N THR A 24 -12.44 -24.19 13.17
CA THR A 24 -10.98 -24.05 13.24
C THR A 24 -10.34 -24.33 11.88
N ASP A 25 -10.75 -25.41 11.20
CA ASP A 25 -10.23 -25.76 9.87
C ASP A 25 -10.57 -24.69 8.82
N PHE A 26 -11.78 -24.12 8.87
CA PHE A 26 -12.15 -23.02 7.98
C PHE A 26 -11.30 -21.75 8.21
N ILE A 27 -11.05 -21.37 9.46
CA ILE A 27 -10.19 -20.23 9.81
C ILE A 27 -8.75 -20.49 9.32
N ASP A 28 -8.24 -21.72 9.51
CA ASP A 28 -6.91 -22.10 9.05
C ASP A 28 -6.80 -22.05 7.51
N GLN A 29 -7.81 -22.52 6.79
CA GLN A 29 -7.88 -22.42 5.33
C GLN A 29 -7.91 -20.96 4.88
N LEU A 30 -8.74 -20.12 5.50
CA LEU A 30 -8.82 -18.70 5.18
C LEU A 30 -7.49 -17.99 5.42
N SER A 31 -6.81 -18.29 6.53
CA SER A 31 -5.48 -17.76 6.85
C SER A 31 -4.44 -18.20 5.81
N LYS A 32 -4.44 -19.46 5.40
CA LYS A 32 -3.53 -19.98 4.36
C LYS A 32 -3.79 -19.32 3.01
N THR A 33 -5.05 -19.14 2.64
CA THR A 33 -5.43 -18.46 1.39
C THR A 33 -5.00 -16.99 1.42
N LYS A 34 -5.24 -16.27 2.53
CA LYS A 34 -4.74 -14.90 2.72
C LYS A 34 -3.23 -14.83 2.53
N SER A 35 -2.48 -15.69 3.22
CA SER A 35 -1.01 -15.75 3.11
C SER A 35 -0.56 -16.02 1.68
N SER A 36 -1.21 -16.97 0.98
CA SER A 36 -0.88 -17.29 -0.42
C SER A 36 -1.14 -16.12 -1.38
N ILE A 37 -2.22 -15.36 -1.16
CA ILE A 37 -2.53 -14.16 -1.94
C ILE A 37 -1.46 -13.09 -1.69
N GLU A 38 -1.10 -12.83 -0.43
CA GLU A 38 -0.06 -11.84 -0.11
C GLU A 38 1.30 -12.23 -0.69
N GLU A 39 1.70 -13.50 -0.60
CA GLU A 39 2.93 -13.99 -1.24
C GLU A 39 2.90 -13.84 -2.77
N SER A 40 1.74 -14.09 -3.40
CA SER A 40 1.56 -13.92 -4.84
C SER A 40 1.65 -12.45 -5.25
N LEU A 41 1.05 -11.55 -4.47
CA LEU A 41 1.16 -10.10 -4.68
C LEU A 41 2.61 -9.63 -4.52
N VAL A 42 3.32 -10.10 -3.48
CA VAL A 42 4.74 -9.77 -3.29
C VAL A 42 5.58 -10.19 -4.49
N LYS A 43 5.35 -11.40 -5.01
CA LYS A 43 6.05 -11.90 -6.20
C LYS A 43 5.76 -11.05 -7.44
N GLU A 44 4.51 -10.68 -7.67
CA GLU A 44 4.12 -9.92 -8.85
C GLU A 44 4.63 -8.48 -8.79
N PHE A 45 4.49 -7.82 -7.64
CA PHE A 45 5.10 -6.51 -7.42
C PHE A 45 6.62 -6.56 -7.52
N GLY A 46 7.27 -7.65 -7.09
CA GLY A 46 8.70 -7.86 -7.29
C GLY A 46 9.10 -7.73 -8.76
N LYS A 47 8.42 -8.47 -9.65
CA LYS A 47 8.66 -8.34 -11.11
C LYS A 47 8.33 -6.95 -11.63
N GLN A 48 7.25 -6.34 -11.15
CA GLN A 48 6.88 -4.98 -11.54
C GLN A 48 8.00 -3.99 -11.19
N THR A 49 8.63 -4.11 -10.02
CA THR A 49 9.75 -3.26 -9.62
C THR A 49 10.97 -3.43 -10.53
N GLU A 50 11.26 -4.65 -11.00
CA GLU A 50 12.35 -4.90 -11.97
C GLU A 50 12.09 -4.20 -13.32
N LEU A 51 10.84 -4.23 -13.80
CA LEU A 51 10.45 -3.51 -15.02
C LEU A 51 10.51 -1.99 -14.84
N MET A 52 10.11 -1.49 -13.68
CA MET A 52 10.17 -0.06 -13.34
C MET A 52 11.62 0.43 -13.26
N ASP A 53 12.53 -0.37 -12.70
CA ASP A 53 13.96 -0.04 -12.66
C ASP A 53 14.53 0.17 -14.07
N SER A 54 14.14 -0.68 -15.02
CA SER A 54 14.48 -0.50 -16.44
C SER A 54 13.91 0.79 -17.04
N GLN A 55 12.70 1.19 -16.64
CA GLN A 55 12.09 2.46 -17.06
C GLN A 55 12.83 3.67 -16.48
N LEU A 56 13.30 3.59 -15.24
CA LEU A 56 14.06 4.65 -14.60
C LEU A 56 15.39 4.94 -15.31
N HIS A 57 16.04 3.93 -15.90
CA HIS A 57 17.23 4.13 -16.73
C HIS A 57 16.94 5.03 -17.94
N LEU A 58 15.72 5.01 -18.49
CA LEU A 58 15.31 5.91 -19.57
C LEU A 58 15.15 7.36 -19.09
N ILE A 59 14.74 7.56 -17.84
CA ILE A 59 14.64 8.91 -17.23
C ILE A 59 16.04 9.50 -17.05
N GLU A 60 17.00 8.69 -16.59
CA GLU A 60 18.39 9.11 -16.43
C GLU A 60 19.05 9.48 -17.78
N GLN A 61 18.76 8.72 -18.84
CA GLN A 61 19.22 9.05 -20.19
C GLN A 61 18.64 10.38 -20.69
N GLN A 62 17.35 10.65 -20.44
CA GLN A 62 16.72 11.93 -20.79
C GLN A 62 17.35 13.11 -20.04
N LYS A 63 17.72 12.93 -18.77
CA LYS A 63 18.44 13.96 -17.99
C LYS A 63 19.76 14.35 -18.65
N THR A 64 20.46 13.39 -19.24
CA THR A 64 21.74 13.62 -19.94
C THR A 64 21.56 14.38 -21.25
N THR A 65 20.49 14.10 -22.01
CA THR A 65 20.22 14.79 -23.29
C THR A 65 19.72 16.23 -23.09
N LEU A 66 18.93 16.48 -22.04
CA LEU A 66 18.40 17.81 -21.72
C LEU A 66 19.50 18.81 -21.29
N GLN A 67 20.63 18.33 -20.75
CA GLN A 67 21.79 19.20 -20.46
C GLN A 67 22.37 19.86 -21.72
N ALA A 68 22.09 19.34 -22.92
CA ALA A 68 22.48 19.95 -24.19
C ALA A 68 21.51 21.07 -24.67
N THR A 69 20.33 21.21 -24.06
CA THR A 69 19.30 22.20 -24.44
C THR A 69 18.70 22.88 -23.20
N PRO A 70 19.32 23.97 -22.68
CA PRO A 70 19.03 24.54 -21.35
C PRO A 70 17.61 25.08 -21.11
N ASN A 71 16.79 25.24 -22.16
CA ASN A 71 15.45 25.84 -22.07
C ASN A 71 14.30 24.85 -22.33
N ALA A 72 14.57 23.56 -22.50
CA ALA A 72 13.52 22.56 -22.67
C ALA A 72 13.09 22.00 -21.30
N GLU A 73 11.80 22.08 -20.97
CA GLU A 73 11.24 21.41 -19.79
C GLU A 73 11.25 19.88 -20.02
N PRO A 74 11.65 19.07 -19.04
CA PRO A 74 11.64 17.61 -19.18
C PRO A 74 10.21 17.09 -19.38
N ASP A 75 10.04 16.00 -20.12
CA ASP A 75 8.79 15.25 -20.07
C ASP A 75 8.73 14.45 -18.76
N HIS A 76 7.85 14.88 -17.86
CA HIS A 76 7.68 14.27 -16.54
C HIS A 76 6.79 13.01 -16.56
N SER A 77 6.16 12.67 -17.70
CA SER A 77 5.11 11.64 -17.77
C SER A 77 5.58 10.28 -17.25
N LEU A 78 6.81 9.87 -17.60
CA LEU A 78 7.35 8.58 -17.16
C LEU A 78 7.63 8.56 -15.64
N ALA A 79 8.23 9.63 -15.11
CA ALA A 79 8.50 9.76 -13.68
C ALA A 79 7.21 9.74 -12.84
N LEU A 80 6.19 10.49 -13.29
CA LEU A 80 4.87 10.52 -12.65
C LEU A 80 4.18 9.15 -12.66
N LYS A 81 4.32 8.40 -13.76
CA LYS A 81 3.81 7.03 -13.84
C LYS A 81 4.53 6.10 -12.87
N VAL A 82 5.86 6.13 -12.83
CA VAL A 82 6.65 5.31 -11.90
C VAL A 82 6.30 5.66 -10.44
N ALA A 83 6.20 6.94 -10.10
CA ALA A 83 5.78 7.39 -8.76
C ALA A 83 4.39 6.86 -8.39
N SER A 84 3.44 6.86 -9.33
CA SER A 84 2.10 6.33 -9.10
C SER A 84 2.10 4.83 -8.82
N GLU A 85 2.91 4.06 -9.56
CA GLU A 85 3.07 2.62 -9.34
C GLU A 85 3.79 2.33 -8.00
N ILE A 86 4.81 3.11 -7.64
CA ILE A 86 5.46 3.03 -6.31
C ILE A 86 4.40 3.19 -5.21
N ASN A 87 3.59 4.26 -5.29
CA ASN A 87 2.54 4.53 -4.31
C ASN A 87 1.50 3.39 -4.24
N LEU A 88 1.15 2.78 -5.38
CA LEU A 88 0.27 1.61 -5.43
C LEU A 88 0.88 0.43 -4.68
N ILE A 89 2.16 0.13 -4.91
CA ILE A 89 2.86 -0.97 -4.25
C ILE A 89 2.96 -0.70 -2.75
N GLU A 90 3.39 0.50 -2.33
CA GLU A 90 3.49 0.89 -0.91
C GLU A 90 2.14 0.76 -0.19
N ARG A 91 1.05 1.21 -0.83
CA ARG A 91 -0.31 1.05 -0.27
C ARG A 91 -0.67 -0.40 -0.03
N ASN A 92 -0.29 -1.31 -0.93
CA ASN A 92 -0.56 -2.73 -0.75
C ASN A 92 0.36 -3.37 0.30
N ILE A 93 1.64 -3.00 0.34
CA ILE A 93 2.59 -3.43 1.38
C ILE A 93 2.06 -3.10 2.76
N ASN A 94 1.51 -1.89 2.95
CA ASN A 94 0.97 -1.44 4.23
C ASN A 94 -0.25 -2.23 4.72
N LEU A 95 -0.88 -3.03 3.85
CA LEU A 95 -2.02 -3.88 4.18
C LEU A 95 -1.64 -5.36 4.40
N MET A 96 -0.40 -5.74 4.11
CA MET A 96 0.10 -7.12 4.25
C MET A 96 0.54 -7.43 5.68
N ASP A 97 0.58 -8.72 6.03
CA ASP A 97 1.23 -9.14 7.27
C ASP A 97 2.75 -8.88 7.20
N SER A 98 3.31 -8.27 8.25
CA SER A 98 4.75 -7.96 8.36
C SER A 98 5.68 -9.18 8.19
N LYS A 99 5.16 -10.40 8.37
CA LYS A 99 5.89 -11.68 8.23
C LYS A 99 5.73 -12.31 6.85
N THR A 100 4.97 -11.69 5.94
CA THR A 100 4.75 -12.22 4.59
C THR A 100 6.08 -12.43 3.88
N LYS A 101 6.24 -13.63 3.34
CA LYS A 101 7.49 -14.06 2.72
C LYS A 101 7.82 -13.16 1.53
N GLY A 102 9.03 -12.62 1.54
CA GLY A 102 9.53 -11.74 0.48
C GLY A 102 9.19 -10.26 0.64
N LEU A 103 8.32 -9.90 1.60
CA LEU A 103 7.88 -8.51 1.79
C LEU A 103 9.04 -7.54 2.02
N LYS A 104 10.02 -7.93 2.84
CA LYS A 104 11.23 -7.11 3.09
C LYS A 104 12.05 -6.85 1.83
N GLN A 105 12.14 -7.83 0.93
CA GLN A 105 12.87 -7.66 -0.32
C GLN A 105 12.11 -6.72 -1.26
N LEU A 106 10.78 -6.87 -1.34
CA LEU A 106 9.94 -5.94 -2.10
C LEU A 106 10.07 -4.50 -1.57
N GLN A 107 10.01 -4.30 -0.25
CA GLN A 107 10.21 -2.99 0.38
C GLN A 107 11.57 -2.39 0.01
N ALA A 108 12.63 -3.20 0.02
CA ALA A 108 13.96 -2.74 -0.38
C ALA A 108 14.02 -2.36 -1.87
N SER A 109 13.37 -3.13 -2.76
CA SER A 109 13.27 -2.79 -4.19
C SER A 109 12.52 -1.48 -4.39
N VAL A 110 11.38 -1.27 -3.71
CA VAL A 110 10.63 -0.01 -3.76
C VAL A 110 11.47 1.16 -3.25
N GLY A 111 12.22 0.98 -2.17
CA GLY A 111 13.15 1.97 -1.65
C GLY A 111 14.17 2.42 -2.71
N LYS A 112 14.79 1.47 -3.42
CA LYS A 112 15.73 1.77 -4.52
C LYS A 112 15.09 2.57 -5.65
N LEU A 113 13.84 2.28 -6.01
CA LEU A 113 13.13 3.03 -7.03
C LEU A 113 12.89 4.49 -6.60
N LYS A 114 12.55 4.72 -5.32
CA LYS A 114 12.41 6.06 -4.75
C LYS A 114 13.74 6.80 -4.73
N ASP A 115 14.82 6.13 -4.32
CA ASP A 115 16.16 6.71 -4.31
C ASP A 115 16.60 7.12 -5.72
N ASN A 116 16.31 6.29 -6.73
CA ASN A 116 16.64 6.61 -8.12
C ASN A 116 15.79 7.77 -8.67
N LEU A 117 14.49 7.83 -8.36
CA LEU A 117 13.67 9.01 -8.68
C LEU A 117 14.27 10.29 -8.06
N SER A 118 14.65 10.22 -6.78
CA SER A 118 15.26 11.34 -6.05
C SER A 118 16.60 11.77 -6.68
N ALA A 119 17.45 10.83 -7.06
CA ALA A 119 18.69 11.12 -7.79
C ALA A 119 18.44 11.81 -9.15
N ASN A 120 17.27 11.58 -9.74
CA ASN A 120 16.81 12.23 -10.96
C ASN A 120 16.03 13.53 -10.72
N GLY A 121 15.99 14.02 -9.49
CA GLY A 121 15.35 15.29 -9.09
C GLY A 121 13.87 15.16 -8.73
N TYR A 122 13.32 13.94 -8.70
CA TYR A 122 11.92 13.69 -8.36
C TYR A 122 11.77 13.24 -6.91
N GLU A 123 11.00 13.96 -6.12
CA GLU A 123 10.74 13.64 -4.72
C GLU A 123 9.28 13.29 -4.49
N MET A 124 9.04 12.29 -3.65
CA MET A 124 7.72 11.88 -3.17
C MET A 124 7.63 12.14 -1.66
N PRO A 125 7.09 13.29 -1.23
CA PRO A 125 6.97 13.61 0.18
C PRO A 125 6.10 12.59 0.92
N GLU A 126 6.54 12.17 2.10
CA GLU A 126 5.76 11.29 2.96
C GLU A 126 4.52 12.04 3.49
N LEU A 127 3.33 11.51 3.19
CA LEU A 127 2.05 12.10 3.62
C LEU A 127 1.21 11.13 4.45
N LEU A 128 1.42 9.82 4.32
CA LEU A 128 0.58 8.82 4.97
C LEU A 128 0.74 8.91 6.49
N GLY A 129 -0.38 8.85 7.21
CA GLY A 129 -0.41 8.93 8.67
C GLY A 129 -0.14 10.33 9.25
N LYS A 130 0.12 11.35 8.42
CA LYS A 130 0.24 12.73 8.88
C LYS A 130 -1.13 13.33 9.20
N GLN A 131 -1.15 14.26 10.14
CA GLN A 131 -2.32 15.09 10.42
C GLN A 131 -2.68 15.89 9.16
N PHE A 132 -3.93 15.82 8.75
CA PHE A 132 -4.47 16.65 7.69
C PHE A 132 -4.89 18.02 8.25
N HIS A 133 -4.57 19.05 7.48
CA HIS A 133 -4.97 20.43 7.76
C HIS A 133 -5.42 21.09 6.45
N GLN A 134 -6.44 21.95 6.52
CA GLN A 134 -7.02 22.63 5.35
C GLN A 134 -6.02 23.50 4.56
N GLY A 135 -4.90 23.91 5.17
CA GLY A 135 -3.84 24.65 4.50
C GLY A 135 -2.91 23.80 3.62
N MET A 136 -3.03 22.47 3.64
CA MET A 136 -2.22 21.58 2.82
C MET A 136 -2.65 21.67 1.34
N LYS A 137 -1.67 21.76 0.44
CA LYS A 137 -1.91 21.73 -1.02
C LYS A 137 -2.14 20.30 -1.49
N VAL A 138 -3.26 19.70 -1.10
CA VAL A 138 -3.69 18.34 -1.46
C VAL A 138 -5.14 18.35 -1.90
N ILE A 139 -5.55 17.32 -2.63
CA ILE A 139 -6.95 17.11 -3.03
C ILE A 139 -7.53 16.02 -2.14
N VAL A 140 -8.51 16.38 -1.30
CA VAL A 140 -9.25 15.40 -0.51
C VAL A 140 -10.34 14.80 -1.39
N THR A 141 -10.21 13.51 -1.67
CA THR A 141 -11.16 12.74 -2.50
C THR A 141 -12.29 12.13 -1.69
N SER A 142 -12.02 11.78 -0.43
CA SER A 142 -12.99 11.17 0.49
C SER A 142 -12.58 11.42 1.93
N SER A 143 -13.59 11.52 2.80
CA SER A 143 -13.42 11.55 4.26
C SER A 143 -14.17 10.38 4.88
N ILE A 144 -13.48 9.55 5.66
CA ILE A 144 -14.00 8.32 6.24
C ILE A 144 -14.08 8.47 7.77
N PRO A 145 -15.25 8.28 8.39
CA PRO A 145 -15.34 8.26 9.86
C PRO A 145 -14.54 7.09 10.45
N ASP A 146 -13.74 7.36 11.50
CA ASP A 146 -12.97 6.34 12.22
C ASP A 146 -13.13 6.50 13.74
N GLU A 147 -13.74 5.51 14.38
CA GLU A 147 -14.01 5.51 15.83
C GLU A 147 -12.75 5.33 16.69
N ASN A 148 -11.64 4.88 16.09
CA ASN A 148 -10.38 4.68 16.79
C ASN A 148 -9.55 5.95 16.91
N LEU A 149 -9.99 7.04 16.25
CA LEU A 149 -9.31 8.32 16.25
C LEU A 149 -9.96 9.28 17.25
N GLU A 150 -9.15 10.17 17.82
CA GLU A 150 -9.66 11.22 18.71
C GLU A 150 -10.66 12.11 17.97
N LYS A 151 -11.75 12.45 18.65
CA LYS A 151 -12.82 13.27 18.06
C LYS A 151 -12.26 14.59 17.49
N GLY A 152 -12.54 14.84 16.21
CA GLY A 152 -12.06 16.02 15.49
C GLY A 152 -10.64 15.90 14.94
N SER A 153 -9.95 14.78 15.17
CA SER A 153 -8.68 14.51 14.49
C SER A 153 -8.94 14.05 13.05
N GLU A 154 -8.18 14.61 12.11
CA GLU A 154 -8.20 14.26 10.69
C GLU A 154 -6.81 13.77 10.26
N ILE A 155 -6.67 12.50 9.88
CA ILE A 155 -5.38 11.93 9.43
C ILE A 155 -5.44 11.50 7.98
N ILE A 156 -4.33 11.64 7.25
CA ILE A 156 -4.21 11.11 5.89
C ILE A 156 -4.12 9.59 5.96
N SER A 157 -5.18 8.88 5.62
CA SER A 157 -5.29 7.42 5.76
C SER A 157 -5.01 6.66 4.47
N LYS A 158 -5.08 7.34 3.31
CA LYS A 158 -4.72 6.75 2.00
C LYS A 158 -4.19 7.81 1.06
N ILE A 159 -3.19 7.43 0.28
CA ILE A 159 -2.70 8.22 -0.87
C ILE A 159 -3.19 7.52 -2.14
N LEU A 160 -4.10 8.16 -2.88
CA LEU A 160 -4.61 7.65 -4.16
C LEU A 160 -3.64 7.98 -5.30
N ILE A 161 -3.21 9.24 -5.35
CA ILE A 161 -2.18 9.74 -6.26
C ILE A 161 -1.12 10.44 -5.39
N PRO A 162 0.18 10.10 -5.54
CA PRO A 162 1.21 10.72 -4.72
C PRO A 162 1.46 12.16 -5.13
N GLN A 163 1.93 12.97 -4.18
CA GLN A 163 2.57 14.23 -4.53
C GLN A 163 3.93 13.92 -5.15
N VAL A 164 4.26 14.62 -6.23
CA VAL A 164 5.60 14.57 -6.83
C VAL A 164 6.13 15.98 -7.00
N ASN A 165 7.33 16.21 -6.48
CA ASN A 165 8.10 17.42 -6.71
C ASN A 165 9.22 17.11 -7.71
N TYR A 166 9.55 18.06 -8.58
CA TYR A 166 10.73 18.02 -9.43
C TYR A 166 11.59 19.26 -9.15
N ASN A 167 12.82 19.07 -8.67
CA ASN A 167 13.73 20.14 -8.25
C ASN A 167 13.01 21.20 -7.39
N ASP A 168 12.42 20.78 -6.26
CA ASP A 168 11.64 21.61 -5.31
C ASP A 168 10.32 22.19 -5.84
N LYS A 169 9.99 22.04 -7.12
CA LYS A 169 8.71 22.49 -7.69
C LYS A 169 7.71 21.33 -7.69
N MET A 170 6.56 21.53 -7.04
CA MET A 170 5.47 20.55 -7.11
C MET A 170 4.95 20.44 -8.56
N ILE A 171 5.05 19.25 -9.14
CA ILE A 171 4.58 18.93 -10.50
C ILE A 171 3.32 18.06 -10.47
N GLN A 172 3.04 17.40 -9.35
CA GLN A 172 1.83 16.62 -9.12
C GLN A 172 1.33 16.85 -7.70
N THR A 173 0.08 17.27 -7.58
CA THR A 173 -0.62 17.38 -6.28
C THR A 173 -1.11 16.00 -5.83
N ALA A 174 -0.96 15.69 -4.54
CA ALA A 174 -1.49 14.45 -3.98
C ALA A 174 -3.03 14.43 -3.96
N GLN A 175 -3.61 13.26 -4.26
CA GLN A 175 -5.01 12.97 -4.00
C GLN A 175 -5.10 11.97 -2.85
N ILE A 176 -5.87 12.31 -1.81
CA ILE A 176 -5.85 11.60 -0.55
C ILE A 176 -7.25 11.24 -0.03
N GLU A 177 -7.29 10.21 0.80
CA GLU A 177 -8.39 9.93 1.72
C GLU A 177 -7.98 10.35 3.12
N VAL A 178 -8.93 10.93 3.85
CA VAL A 178 -8.73 11.38 5.22
C VAL A 178 -9.64 10.56 6.14
N SER A 179 -9.09 10.01 7.23
CA SER A 179 -9.89 9.44 8.31
C SER A 179 -10.19 10.50 9.36
N VAL A 180 -11.43 10.57 9.82
CA VAL A 180 -11.94 11.60 10.74
C VAL A 180 -12.48 10.95 12.02
N GLY A 181 -11.94 11.32 13.17
CA GLY A 181 -12.44 10.88 14.47
C GLY A 181 -13.77 11.53 14.84
N TYR A 182 -14.74 10.75 15.34
CA TYR A 182 -16.11 11.21 15.61
C TYR A 182 -16.63 10.83 17.00
#